data_AF-A0AAN9A087-F1
#
_entry.id   AF-A0AAN9A087-F1
#
_cell.length_a   1.000
_cell.length_b   1.000
_cell.length_c   1.000
_cell.angle_alpha   90.00
_cell.angle_beta   90.00
_cell.angle_gamma   90.00
#
_symmetry.space_group_name_H-M   'P 1'
#
loop_
_entity.id
_entity.type
_entity.pdbx_description
1 polymer ?
#
loop_
_entity_poly.entity_id
_entity_poly.type
_entity_poly.pdbx_seq_one_letter_code
_entity_poly.pdbx_strand_id
1 'polypeptide(L)'
;MRQAKPYSFTVLTILNETSLFTKESVRLKGGFGTALMAKDLGLAQDAATQTVSPTPLGSLAHQIYRVMCNTGLANKDFSSVFKLLQDQSKE
;
A
#
# COMPACT_ATOMS: atom_id res chain seq x y z
N MET A 1 -50.73 28.62 0.31
CA MET A 1 -49.48 28.32 1.05
C MET A 1 -49.19 26.83 1.01
N ARG A 2 -48.26 26.37 0.17
CA ARG A 2 -47.52 25.11 0.37
C ARG A 2 -46.11 25.31 -0.21
N GLN A 3 -45.15 25.53 0.68
CA GLN A 3 -43.74 25.67 0.33
C GLN A 3 -43.21 24.33 -0.17
N ALA A 4 -42.53 24.33 -1.33
CA ALA A 4 -41.78 23.19 -1.83
C ALA A 4 -40.51 23.00 -0.98
N LYS A 5 -40.30 21.80 -0.45
CA LYS A 5 -39.14 21.44 0.37
C LYS A 5 -37.88 21.28 -0.50
N PRO A 6 -36.73 21.92 -0.17
CA PRO A 6 -35.50 21.82 -0.94
C PRO A 6 -34.63 20.67 -0.41
N TYR A 7 -34.96 19.41 -0.75
CA TYR A 7 -34.12 18.26 -0.37
C TYR A 7 -33.53 17.51 -1.58
N SER A 8 -33.66 18.04 -2.80
CA SER A 8 -33.33 17.31 -4.02
C SER A 8 -31.90 17.50 -4.54
N PHE A 9 -31.08 18.40 -3.98
CA PHE A 9 -29.73 18.69 -4.51
C PHE A 9 -28.59 18.14 -3.63
N THR A 10 -28.76 18.13 -2.30
CA THR A 10 -27.69 17.73 -1.37
C THR A 10 -27.38 16.23 -1.40
N VAL A 11 -28.37 15.37 -1.67
CA VAL A 11 -28.18 13.91 -1.65
C VAL A 11 -27.40 13.42 -2.89
N LEU A 12 -27.53 14.12 -4.02
CA LEU A 12 -26.84 13.75 -5.26
C LEU A 12 -25.35 14.12 -5.23
N THR A 13 -24.97 15.19 -4.54
CA THR A 13 -23.56 15.56 -4.32
C THR A 13 -22.83 14.52 -3.47
N ILE A 14 -23.47 14.02 -2.40
CA ILE A 14 -22.83 13.05 -1.49
C ILE A 14 -22.57 11.69 -2.18
N LEU A 15 -23.42 11.27 -3.12
CA LEU A 15 -23.21 10.03 -3.88
C LEU A 15 -22.14 10.15 -4.96
N ASN A 16 -21.86 11.35 -5.46
CA ASN A 16 -20.81 11.56 -6.46
C ASN A 16 -19.41 11.58 -5.82
N GLU A 17 -19.29 12.09 -4.59
CA GLU A 17 -18.02 12.13 -3.82
C GLU A 17 -17.57 10.75 -3.34
N THR A 18 -18.49 9.84 -3.02
CA THR A 18 -18.14 8.46 -2.60
C THR A 18 -17.62 7.59 -3.76
N SER A 19 -18.05 7.87 -4.99
CA SER A 19 -17.55 7.20 -6.21
C SER A 19 -16.12 7.65 -6.56
N LEU A 20 -15.77 8.91 -6.26
CA LEU A 20 -14.40 9.43 -6.42
C LEU A 20 -13.41 8.80 -5.43
N PHE A 21 -13.84 8.47 -4.20
CA PHE A 21 -12.96 7.91 -3.17
C PHE A 21 -12.47 6.48 -3.44
N THR A 22 -13.17 5.71 -4.29
CA THR A 22 -12.76 4.34 -4.65
C THR A 22 -11.91 4.27 -5.92
N LYS A 23 -11.81 5.37 -6.68
CA LYS A 23 -11.18 5.38 -8.00
C LYS A 23 -9.66 5.59 -7.98
N GLU A 24 -9.06 5.84 -6.81
CA GLU A 24 -7.64 6.16 -6.69
C GLU A 24 -6.73 4.92 -6.53
N SER A 25 -7.28 3.74 -6.25
CA SER A 25 -6.49 2.56 -5.81
C SER A 25 -6.16 1.51 -6.88
N VAL A 26 -6.50 1.73 -8.16
CA VAL A 26 -6.17 0.77 -9.25
C VAL A 26 -5.27 1.40 -10.30
N ARG A 27 -4.09 1.84 -9.86
CA ARG A 27 -2.92 2.04 -10.74
C ARG A 27 -1.85 1.00 -10.42
N LEU A 28 -2.22 -0.28 -10.51
CA LEU A 28 -1.33 -1.44 -10.41
C LEU A 28 -0.49 -1.65 -11.69
N LYS A 29 -0.06 -0.55 -12.33
CA LYS A 29 0.77 -0.57 -13.54
C LYS A 29 1.82 0.53 -13.41
N GLY A 30 2.83 0.29 -12.57
CA GLY A 30 4.03 1.11 -12.49
C GLY A 30 4.30 1.86 -11.18
N GLY A 31 3.62 1.52 -10.07
CA GLY A 31 3.71 2.30 -8.82
C GLY A 31 4.21 1.59 -7.55
N PHE A 32 4.20 0.24 -7.48
CA PHE A 32 4.58 -0.50 -6.25
C PHE A 32 5.59 -1.61 -6.56
N GLY A 33 6.78 -1.19 -7.00
CA GLY A 33 7.92 -2.09 -7.13
C GLY A 33 8.44 -2.52 -5.76
N THR A 34 9.02 -3.71 -5.68
CA THR A 34 9.79 -4.20 -4.53
C THR A 34 10.75 -3.14 -3.96
N ALA A 35 11.39 -2.37 -4.84
CA ALA A 35 12.30 -1.29 -4.45
C ALA A 35 11.61 -0.14 -3.69
N LEU A 36 10.38 0.22 -4.07
CA LEU A 36 9.60 1.24 -3.36
C LEU A 36 9.15 0.73 -1.99
N MET A 37 8.70 -0.54 -1.93
CA MET A 37 8.37 -1.18 -0.65
C MET A 37 9.56 -1.23 0.31
N ALA A 38 10.76 -1.55 -0.19
CA ALA A 38 11.98 -1.53 0.62
C ALA A 38 12.27 -0.12 1.19
N LYS A 39 12.08 0.93 0.37
CA LYS A 39 12.27 2.32 0.79
C LYS A 39 11.26 2.73 1.87
N ASP A 40 9.98 2.46 1.66
CA ASP A 40 8.92 2.84 2.61
C ASP A 40 9.09 2.12 3.95
N LEU A 41 9.50 0.84 3.91
CA LEU A 41 9.85 0.09 5.12
C LEU A 41 11.09 0.65 5.82
N GLY A 42 12.09 1.15 5.08
CA GLY A 42 13.22 1.89 5.66
C GLY A 42 12.76 3.12 6.44
N LEU A 43 11.92 3.96 5.84
CA LEU A 43 11.35 5.13 6.51
C LEU A 43 10.51 4.76 7.74
N ALA A 44 9.75 3.66 7.66
CA ALA A 44 8.99 3.14 8.80
C ALA A 44 9.90 2.64 9.93
N GLN A 45 11.02 1.97 9.62
CA GLN A 45 12.01 1.56 10.62
C GLN A 45 12.71 2.75 11.26
N ASP A 46 13.02 3.81 10.49
CA ASP A 46 13.61 5.03 11.02
C ASP A 46 12.65 5.75 11.98
N ALA A 47 11.36 5.83 11.64
CA ALA A 47 10.32 6.37 12.52
C ALA A 47 10.12 5.51 13.77
N ALA A 48 10.15 4.17 13.63
CA ALA A 48 10.06 3.24 14.75
C ALA A 48 11.26 3.39 15.70
N THR A 49 12.46 3.61 15.17
CA THR A 49 13.69 3.86 15.94
C THR A 49 13.58 5.18 16.72
N GLN A 50 13.11 6.25 16.07
CA GLN A 50 12.91 7.55 16.72
C GLN A 50 11.87 7.52 17.84
N THR A 51 10.85 6.68 17.71
CA THR A 51 9.77 6.53 18.70
C THR A 51 10.03 5.43 19.72
N VAL A 52 11.18 4.73 19.64
CA VAL A 52 11.53 3.57 20.48
C VAL A 52 10.42 2.51 20.44
N SER A 53 9.77 2.37 19.29
CA SER A 53 8.66 1.43 19.08
C SER A 53 9.18 0.17 18.39
N PRO A 54 9.18 -1.00 19.06
CA PRO A 54 9.67 -2.22 18.45
C PRO A 54 8.71 -2.69 17.34
N THR A 55 9.20 -2.76 16.11
CA THR A 55 8.45 -3.25 14.94
C THR A 55 9.10 -4.52 14.36
N PRO A 56 9.11 -5.65 15.09
CA PRO A 56 9.81 -6.85 14.66
C PRO A 56 9.35 -7.38 13.31
N LEU A 57 8.03 -7.33 13.05
CA LEU A 57 7.47 -7.72 11.75
C LEU A 57 7.86 -6.76 10.62
N GLY A 58 7.94 -5.45 10.90
CA GLY A 58 8.38 -4.44 9.93
C GLY A 58 9.86 -4.60 9.58
N SER A 59 10.69 -4.93 10.57
CA SER A 59 12.12 -5.20 10.38
C SER A 59 12.33 -6.44 9.51
N LEU A 60 11.59 -7.52 9.79
CA LEU A 60 11.64 -8.74 8.97
C LEU A 60 11.14 -8.48 7.55
N ALA A 61 10.03 -7.75 7.39
CA ALA A 61 9.53 -7.37 6.08
C ALA A 61 10.59 -6.58 5.30
N HIS A 62 11.25 -5.60 5.93
CA HIS A 62 12.31 -4.81 5.30
C HIS A 62 13.44 -5.71 4.80
N GLN A 63 13.87 -6.71 5.58
CA GLN A 63 14.88 -7.68 5.16
C GLN A 63 14.44 -8.49 3.94
N ILE A 64 13.20 -9.00 3.93
CA ILE A 64 12.67 -9.78 2.80
C ILE A 64 12.64 -8.93 1.52
N TYR A 65 12.19 -7.68 1.59
CA TYR A 65 12.17 -6.78 0.43
C TYR A 65 13.58 -6.40 -0.06
N ARG A 66 14.57 -6.29 0.84
CA ARG A 66 15.97 -6.11 0.46
C ARG A 66 16.54 -7.33 -0.25
N VAL A 67 16.25 -8.54 0.23
CA VAL A 67 16.64 -9.79 -0.44
C VAL A 67 16.05 -9.84 -1.85
N MET A 68 14.77 -9.52 -2.01
CA MET A 68 14.15 -9.45 -3.34
C MET A 68 14.79 -8.40 -4.27
N CYS A 69 15.24 -7.27 -3.73
CA CYS A 69 15.98 -6.29 -4.54
C CYS A 69 17.32 -6.88 -5.02
N ASN A 70 18.03 -7.60 -4.15
CA ASN A 70 19.31 -8.22 -4.46
C ASN A 70 19.20 -9.40 -5.44
N THR A 71 18.06 -10.10 -5.48
CA THR A 71 17.81 -11.20 -6.43
C THR A 71 17.36 -10.71 -7.81
N GLY A 72 17.38 -9.39 -8.06
CA GLY A 72 16.98 -8.80 -9.34
C GLY A 72 15.47 -8.63 -9.52
N LEU A 73 14.68 -8.83 -8.45
CA LEU A 73 13.23 -8.64 -8.43
C LEU A 73 12.83 -7.21 -7.99
N ALA A 74 13.78 -6.27 -7.96
CA ALA A 74 13.58 -4.88 -7.53
C ALA A 74 12.45 -4.16 -8.30
N ASN A 75 12.31 -4.44 -9.60
CA ASN A 75 11.30 -3.85 -10.48
C ASN A 75 10.03 -4.70 -10.62
N LYS A 76 9.92 -5.79 -9.86
CA LYS A 76 8.72 -6.63 -9.84
C LYS A 76 7.71 -6.09 -8.85
N ASP A 77 6.47 -6.49 -9.03
CA ASP A 77 5.37 -6.16 -8.13
C ASP A 77 5.63 -6.78 -6.76
N PHE A 78 5.25 -6.06 -5.68
CA PHE A 78 5.42 -6.48 -4.29
C PHE A 78 4.84 -7.88 -4.01
N SER A 79 3.79 -8.29 -4.73
CA SER A 79 3.20 -9.63 -4.64
C SER A 79 4.17 -10.77 -5.00
N SER A 80 5.28 -10.48 -5.70
CA SER A 80 6.32 -11.46 -6.06
C SER A 80 7.03 -12.05 -4.84
N VAL A 81 6.92 -11.42 -3.68
CA VAL A 81 7.43 -11.93 -2.40
C VAL A 81 6.89 -13.31 -2.06
N PHE A 82 5.62 -13.57 -2.39
CA PHE A 82 4.99 -14.85 -2.11
C PHE A 82 5.67 -15.98 -2.90
N LYS A 83 6.05 -15.70 -4.15
CA LYS A 83 6.75 -16.66 -4.99
C LYS A 83 8.15 -16.94 -4.45
N LEU A 84 8.89 -15.90 -4.04
CA LEU A 84 10.21 -16.09 -3.43
C LEU A 84 10.13 -16.94 -2.15
N LEU A 85 9.17 -16.66 -1.27
CA LEU A 85 8.99 -17.43 -0.04
C LEU A 85 8.57 -18.88 -0.31
N GLN A 86 7.70 -19.11 -1.30
CA GLN A 86 7.30 -20.45 -1.70
C GLN A 86 8.48 -21.24 -2.29
N ASP A 87 9.36 -20.60 -3.05
CA ASP A 87 10.54 -21.25 -3.61
C ASP A 87 11.56 -21.58 -2.50
N GLN A 88 11.73 -20.71 -1.50
CA GLN A 88 12.57 -20.97 -0.32
C GLN A 88 12.03 -22.06 0.61
N SER A 89 10.71 -22.30 0.64
CA SER A 89 10.11 -23.34 1.49
C SER A 89 10.13 -24.75 0.86
N LYS A 90 10.53 -24.87 -0.41
CA LYS A 90 10.59 -26.14 -1.14
C LYS A 90 11.97 -26.80 -1.06
N GLU A 91 12.92 -26.15 -0.41
CA GLU A 91 14.25 -26.66 -0.07
C GLU A 91 14.22 -27.33 1.31
#